data_AF-A0A9D8XJJ4-F1
#
_entry.id   AF-A0A9D8XJJ4-F1
#
_cell.length_a   1.000
_cell.length_b   1.000
_cell.length_c   1.000
_cell.angle_alpha   90.00
_cell.angle_beta   90.00
_cell.angle_gamma   90.00
#
_symmetry.space_group_name_H-M   'P 1'
#
loop_
_entity.id
_entity.type
_entity.pdbx_description
1 polymer ?
#
loop_
_entity_poly.entity_id
_entity_poly.type
_entity_poly.pdbx_seq_one_letter_code
_entity_poly.pdbx_strand_id
1 'polypeptide(L)'
;MSEERKIKIGLYGAGGILGWKSVLNNSASYEIVDFRDKKAREIFRNDDWNPDPDRPCRDKPPCSICGKIEYSDEDIRKFEELHKK
;
A
#
# COMPACT_ATOMS: atom_id res chain seq x y z
N MET A 1 14.56 33.20 9.44
CA MET A 1 13.12 32.92 9.52
C MET A 1 12.86 31.70 8.65
N SER A 2 13.16 30.49 9.15
CA SER A 2 13.00 29.27 8.37
C SER A 2 11.53 28.86 8.40
N GLU A 3 10.89 29.01 7.26
CA GLU A 3 9.55 28.52 7.03
C GLU A 3 9.59 27.00 7.18
N GLU A 4 9.07 26.51 8.31
CA GLU A 4 8.81 25.11 8.57
C GLU A 4 7.86 24.61 7.49
N ARG A 5 8.43 24.15 6.37
CA ARG A 5 7.72 23.30 5.43
C ARG A 5 7.36 22.05 6.21
N LYS A 6 6.16 22.06 6.78
CA LYS A 6 5.46 20.89 7.29
C LYS A 6 5.48 19.87 6.17
N ILE A 7 6.48 19.00 6.20
CA ILE A 7 6.49 17.84 5.34
C ILE A 7 5.34 17.02 5.87
N LYS A 8 4.19 17.15 5.20
CA LYS A 8 3.00 16.34 5.44
C LYS A 8 3.30 14.95 4.87
N ILE A 9 4.35 14.31 5.38
CA ILE A 9 4.50 12.86 5.32
C ILE A 9 3.40 12.42 6.26
N GLY A 10 2.22 12.10 5.72
CA GLY A 10 1.19 11.43 6.51
C GLY A 10 1.87 10.28 7.24
N LEU A 11 1.75 10.26 8.57
CA LEU A 11 2.46 9.37 9.48
C LEU A 11 2.11 7.87 9.32
N TYR A 12 1.58 7.48 8.15
CA TYR A 12 1.44 6.11 7.65
C TYR A 12 2.64 5.69 6.75
N GLY A 13 3.54 6.63 6.42
CA GLY A 13 4.14 6.79 5.09
C GLY A 13 5.38 5.98 4.67
N ALA A 14 5.82 4.96 5.39
CA ALA A 14 6.86 4.05 4.88
C ALA A 14 6.71 2.63 5.42
N GLY A 15 6.48 2.49 6.74
CA GLY A 15 6.33 1.18 7.37
C GLY A 15 5.15 0.36 6.82
N GLY A 16 3.98 0.99 6.60
CA GLY A 16 2.82 0.30 6.03
C GLY A 16 3.05 -0.13 4.58
N ILE A 17 3.67 0.76 3.79
CA ILE A 17 4.04 0.49 2.38
C ILE A 17 5.05 -0.65 2.29
N LEU A 18 6.13 -0.60 3.07
CA LEU A 18 7.16 -1.63 3.11
C LEU A 18 6.63 -2.94 3.70
N GLY A 19 5.73 -2.87 4.68
CA GLY A 19 5.03 -4.03 5.22
C GLY A 19 4.18 -4.73 4.16
N TRP A 20 3.44 -3.97 3.34
CA TRP A 20 2.68 -4.53 2.22
C TRP A 20 3.60 -5.16 1.17
N LYS A 21 4.70 -4.48 0.80
CA LYS A 21 5.74 -5.06 -0.07
C LYS A 21 6.32 -6.36 0.52
N SER A 22 6.55 -6.40 1.84
CA SER A 22 7.06 -7.56 2.57
C SER A 22 6.14 -8.77 2.45
N VAL A 23 4.87 -8.62 2.83
CA VAL A 23 3.94 -9.76 2.81
C VAL A 23 3.67 -10.29 1.41
N LEU A 24 3.63 -9.41 0.39
CA LEU A 24 3.53 -9.83 -1.01
C LEU A 24 4.78 -10.57 -1.50
N ASN A 25 5.94 -10.29 -0.90
CA ASN A 25 7.20 -10.93 -1.20
C ASN A 25 7.58 -11.98 -0.15
N ASN A 26 6.62 -12.81 0.26
CA ASN A 26 6.81 -13.92 1.21
C ASN A 26 7.47 -13.50 2.53
N SER A 27 7.02 -12.37 3.10
CA SER A 27 7.55 -11.78 4.34
C SER A 27 9.04 -11.43 4.28
N ALA A 28 9.54 -11.04 3.10
CA ALA A 28 10.92 -10.60 2.93
C ALA A 28 11.22 -9.35 3.78
N SER A 29 12.45 -9.23 4.27
CA SER A 29 12.91 -8.06 5.01
C SER A 29 13.18 -6.89 4.06
N TYR A 30 12.77 -5.68 4.49
CA TYR A 30 13.04 -4.43 3.79
C TYR A 30 13.78 -3.48 4.73
N GLU A 31 14.79 -2.81 4.21
CA GLU A 31 15.52 -1.78 4.97
C GLU A 31 14.65 -0.54 5.14
N ILE A 32 14.60 -0.02 6.37
CA ILE A 32 13.97 1.27 6.67
C ILE A 32 15.08 2.31 6.71
N VAL A 33 15.18 3.11 5.65
CA VAL A 33 16.17 4.18 5.57
C VAL A 33 15.83 5.35 6.49
N ASP A 34 16.85 6.08 6.92
CA ASP A 34 16.65 7.37 7.58
C ASP A 34 16.32 8.47 6.55
N PHE A 35 15.05 8.80 6.41
CA PHE A 35 14.60 9.84 5.47
C PHE A 35 15.09 11.26 5.81
N ARG A 36 15.67 11.48 7.00
CA ARG A 36 16.33 12.75 7.33
C ARG A 36 17.59 12.95 6.48
N ASP A 37 18.29 11.87 6.13
CA ASP A 37 19.39 11.94 5.17
C ASP A 37 18.85 12.17 3.76
N LYS A 38 19.30 13.28 3.15
CA LYS A 38 18.92 13.68 1.80
C LYS A 38 19.38 12.64 0.77
N LYS A 39 20.57 12.07 0.94
CA LYS A 39 21.09 11.05 0.00
C LYS A 39 20.26 9.78 0.08
N ALA A 40 19.97 9.32 1.31
CA ALA A 40 19.14 8.14 1.52
C ALA A 40 17.72 8.28 0.94
N ARG A 41 17.05 9.44 1.10
CA ARG A 41 15.70 9.62 0.52
C ARG A 41 15.67 9.86 -0.99
N GLU A 42 16.79 10.19 -1.61
CA GLU A 42 16.84 10.53 -3.04
C GLU A 42 16.41 9.35 -3.92
N ILE A 43 16.74 8.13 -3.50
CA ILE A 43 16.37 6.91 -4.23
C ILE A 43 14.84 6.69 -4.30
N PHE A 44 14.09 7.30 -3.39
CA PHE A 44 12.62 7.21 -3.32
C PHE A 44 11.91 8.43 -3.92
N ARG A 45 12.64 9.39 -4.51
CA ARG A 45 12.05 10.67 -4.99
C ARG A 45 10.90 10.48 -6.00
N ASN A 46 11.00 9.45 -6.83
CA ASN A 46 10.02 9.12 -7.85
C ASN A 46 9.35 7.75 -7.59
N ASP A 47 9.42 7.24 -6.36
CA ASP A 47 8.68 6.04 -5.97
C ASP A 47 7.20 6.43 -5.79
N ASP A 48 6.38 6.09 -6.77
CA ASP A 48 4.93 6.30 -6.78
C ASP A 48 4.16 5.07 -6.28
N TRP A 49 4.85 4.05 -5.78
CA TRP A 49 4.22 2.81 -5.34
C TRP A 49 3.33 3.03 -4.14
N ASN A 50 2.11 2.49 -4.20
CA ASN A 50 1.10 2.72 -3.18
C ASN A 50 0.02 1.62 -3.18
N PRO A 51 -0.37 1.07 -2.01
CA PRO A 51 -1.38 0.03 -1.92
C PRO A 51 -2.83 0.54 -1.86
N ASP A 52 -3.05 1.85 -1.74
CA ASP A 52 -4.39 2.44 -1.77
C ASP A 52 -5.10 2.11 -3.10
N PRO A 53 -6.28 1.43 -3.09
CA PRO A 53 -7.00 1.01 -4.29
C PRO A 53 -7.44 2.18 -5.19
N ASP A 54 -7.64 3.38 -4.64
CA ASP A 54 -8.17 4.52 -5.40
C ASP A 54 -7.06 5.36 -6.06
N ARG A 55 -5.79 5.16 -5.67
CA ARG A 55 -4.66 5.92 -6.21
C ARG A 55 -3.92 5.19 -7.33
N PRO A 56 -3.68 5.80 -8.49
CA PRO A 56 -2.91 5.15 -9.55
C PRO A 56 -1.44 4.97 -9.13
N CYS A 57 -0.86 3.84 -9.49
CA CYS A 57 0.58 3.57 -9.43
C CYS A 57 0.92 2.56 -10.54
N ARG A 58 2.16 2.56 -11.02
CA ARG A 58 2.58 1.76 -12.19
C ARG A 58 2.26 0.26 -12.03
N ASP A 59 2.62 -0.29 -10.88
CA ASP A 59 2.48 -1.72 -10.55
C ASP A 59 1.55 -1.87 -9.34
N LYS A 60 0.25 -1.64 -9.58
CA LYS A 60 -0.80 -1.68 -8.57
C LYS A 60 -0.79 -3.00 -7.81
N PRO A 61 -0.50 -3.00 -6.49
CA PRO A 61 -0.56 -4.23 -5.73
C PRO A 61 -2.01 -4.70 -5.55
N PRO A 62 -2.24 -6.02 -5.35
CA PRO A 62 -3.56 -6.52 -5.02
C PRO A 62 -4.00 -5.98 -3.65
N CYS A 63 -5.31 -5.89 -3.45
CA CYS A 63 -5.92 -5.47 -2.17
C CYS A 63 -5.89 -6.58 -1.10
N SER A 64 -5.40 -7.77 -1.45
CA SER A 64 -5.28 -8.94 -0.58
C SER A 64 -3.95 -9.63 -0.81
N ILE A 65 -3.35 -10.16 0.25
CA ILE A 65 -2.16 -11.02 0.17
C ILE A 65 -2.42 -12.29 -0.64
N CYS A 66 -3.66 -12.78 -0.65
CA CYS A 66 -4.07 -13.94 -1.44
C CYS A 66 -4.29 -13.61 -2.93
N GLY A 67 -4.07 -12.36 -3.35
CA GLY A 67 -4.36 -11.91 -4.70
C GLY A 67 -5.87 -11.74 -4.94
N LYS A 68 -6.28 -11.93 -6.20
CA LYS A 68 -7.69 -11.85 -6.59
C LYS A 68 -8.41 -13.12 -6.12
N ILE A 69 -9.40 -12.96 -5.26
CA ILE A 69 -10.27 -14.05 -4.82
C ILE A 69 -11.50 -14.04 -5.73
N GLU A 70 -11.70 -15.11 -6.48
CA GLU A 70 -12.93 -15.32 -7.26
C GLU A 70 -14.00 -15.93 -6.34
N TYR A 71 -15.24 -15.45 -6.47
CA TYR A 71 -16.38 -15.97 -5.71
C TYR A 71 -17.18 -16.93 -6.58
N SER A 72 -17.72 -18.00 -5.98
CA SER A 72 -18.58 -18.93 -6.71
C SER A 72 -19.97 -18.32 -6.96
N ASP A 73 -20.65 -18.78 -8.00
CA ASP A 73 -22.04 -18.36 -8.27
C ASP A 73 -23.00 -18.69 -7.12
N GLU A 74 -22.68 -19.71 -6.30
CA GLU A 74 -23.44 -20.07 -5.12
C GLU A 74 -23.26 -19.05 -3.99
N ASP A 75 -22.01 -18.63 -3.74
CA ASP A 75 -21.69 -17.62 -2.73
C ASP A 75 -22.35 -16.28 -3.06
N ILE A 76 -22.34 -15.89 -4.34
CA ILE A 76 -22.97 -14.66 -4.84
C ILE A 76 -24.49 -14.74 -4.61
N ARG A 77 -25.14 -15.85 -5.01
CA ARG A 77 -26.58 -16.05 -4.80
C ARG A 77 -26.97 -15.96 -3.33
N LYS A 78 -26.22 -16.65 -2.46
CA LYS A 78 -26.46 -16.65 -1.02
C LYS A 78 -26.30 -15.25 -0.41
N PHE A 79 -25.29 -14.50 -0.86
CA PHE A 79 -25.10 -13.11 -0.46
C PHE A 79 -26.30 -12.24 -0.85
N GLU A 80 -26.80 -12.36 -2.08
CA GLU A 80 -27.97 -11.61 -2.57
C GLU A 80 -29.25 -11.95 -1.79
N GLU A 81 -29.49 -13.23 -1.47
CA GLU A 81 -30.65 -13.66 -0.69
C GLU A 81 -30.67 -13.05 0.72
N LEU A 82 -29.51 -13.01 1.39
CA LEU A 82 -29.38 -12.43 2.74
C LEU A 82 -29.57 -10.91 2.77
N HIS A 83 -29.33 -10.22 1.63
CA HIS A 83 -29.38 -8.76 1.54
C HIS A 83 -30.62 -8.24 0.80
N LYS A 84 -31.55 -9.12 0.40
CA LYS A 84 -32.90 -8.72 -0.02
C LYS A 84 -33.67 -8.18 1.19
N LYS A 85 -33.83 -6.85 1.22
CA LYS A 85 -34.79 -6.17 2.11
C LYS A 85 -36.21 -6.25 1.55
#